data_AF-A0A932MJN9-F1
#
_entry.id   AF-A0A932MJN9-F1
#
_cell.length_a   1.000
_cell.length_b   1.000
_cell.length_c   1.000
_cell.angle_alpha   90.00
_cell.angle_beta   90.00
_cell.angle_gamma   90.00
#
_symmetry.space_group_name_H-M   'P 1'
#
loop_
_entity.id
_entity.type
_entity.pdbx_description
1 polymer ?
#
loop_
_entity_poly.entity_id
_entity_poly.type
_entity_poly.pdbx_seq_one_letter_code
_entity_poly.pdbx_strand_id
1 'polypeptide(L)'
;SGSEVKYDEHSKPGIANLLRIMSALSGKSIPELEKAFTGENYSEFKHALADLIADHFAGFRKKKAALNKNLAPVKRALTGGQKKAAKLATRKLTEVKKRIGLVF
;
A
#
# COMPACT_ATOMS: atom_id res chain seq x y z
N SER A 1 5.83 -6.11 -34.66
CA SER A 1 4.80 -6.45 -33.66
C SER A 1 5.43 -6.55 -32.28
N GLY A 2 5.11 -5.63 -31.38
CA GLY A 2 5.71 -5.55 -30.03
C GLY A 2 4.79 -4.89 -29.02
N SER A 3 3.50 -4.77 -29.35
CA SER A 3 2.46 -4.07 -28.59
C SER A 3 1.61 -4.97 -27.69
N GLU A 4 1.93 -6.27 -27.64
CA GLU A 4 1.17 -7.27 -26.89
C GLU A 4 1.39 -7.15 -25.37
N VAL A 5 0.29 -7.22 -24.62
CA VAL A 5 0.29 -7.25 -23.15
C VAL A 5 0.63 -8.66 -22.70
N LYS A 6 1.94 -8.93 -22.60
CA LYS A 6 2.48 -10.21 -22.16
C LYS A 6 3.46 -10.02 -21.01
N TYR A 7 3.37 -10.89 -20.02
CA TYR A 7 4.26 -10.95 -18.88
C TYR A 7 5.61 -11.53 -19.32
N ASP A 8 6.63 -10.68 -19.28
CA ASP A 8 8.01 -11.08 -19.44
C ASP A 8 8.89 -10.07 -18.71
N GLU A 9 9.51 -10.49 -17.61
CA GLU A 9 10.36 -9.62 -16.80
C GLU A 9 11.67 -9.25 -17.50
N HIS A 10 12.16 -10.09 -18.41
CA HIS A 10 13.44 -9.89 -19.08
C HIS A 10 13.29 -9.04 -20.34
N SER A 11 12.31 -9.38 -21.20
CA SER A 11 12.12 -8.67 -22.46
C SER A 11 11.18 -7.46 -22.34
N LYS A 12 10.28 -7.47 -21.35
CA LYS A 12 9.23 -6.44 -21.17
C LYS A 12 9.03 -6.03 -19.69
N PRO A 13 10.09 -5.62 -18.98
CA PRO A 13 10.03 -5.32 -17.54
C PRO A 13 8.96 -4.29 -17.16
N GLY A 14 8.72 -3.29 -18.03
CA GLY A 14 7.68 -2.30 -17.82
C GLY A 14 6.27 -2.89 -17.79
N ILE A 15 5.94 -3.76 -18.75
CA ILE A 15 4.61 -4.39 -18.85
C ILE A 15 4.44 -5.42 -17.75
N ALA A 16 5.47 -6.20 -17.44
CA ALA A 16 5.47 -7.12 -16.33
C ALA A 16 5.15 -6.41 -15.00
N ASN A 17 5.75 -5.25 -14.75
CA ASN A 17 5.45 -4.45 -13.57
C ASN A 17 4.00 -3.93 -13.55
N LEU A 18 3.49 -3.42 -14.67
CA LEU A 18 2.11 -2.95 -14.76
C LEU A 18 1.11 -4.09 -14.56
N LEU A 19 1.35 -5.28 -15.13
CA LEU A 19 0.54 -6.48 -14.91
C LEU A 19 0.55 -6.91 -13.44
N ARG A 20 1.70 -6.84 -12.77
CA ARG A 20 1.80 -7.10 -11.33
C ARG A 20 0.98 -6.11 -10.50
N ILE A 21 1.06 -4.81 -10.80
CA ILE A 21 0.27 -3.79 -10.11
C ILE A 21 -1.23 -4.05 -10.34
N MET A 22 -1.63 -4.32 -11.59
CA MET A 22 -3.01 -4.60 -11.94
C MET A 22 -3.54 -5.86 -11.23
N SER A 23 -2.72 -6.92 -11.17
CA SER A 23 -3.03 -8.15 -10.45
C SER A 23 -3.22 -7.89 -8.96
N ALA A 24 -2.31 -7.15 -8.33
CA ALA A 24 -2.39 -6.81 -6.91
C ALA A 24 -3.64 -5.97 -6.56
N LEU A 25 -4.08 -5.08 -7.45
CA LEU A 25 -5.23 -4.20 -7.21
C LEU A 25 -6.58 -4.82 -7.58
N SER A 26 -6.62 -5.66 -8.61
CA SER A 26 -7.85 -6.30 -9.10
C SER A 26 -8.12 -7.66 -8.46
N GLY A 27 -7.09 -8.31 -7.88
CA GLY A 27 -7.16 -9.68 -7.37
C GLY A 27 -7.13 -10.76 -8.45
N LYS A 28 -7.06 -10.39 -9.73
CA LYS A 28 -6.95 -11.32 -10.87
C LYS A 28 -5.51 -11.80 -11.03
N SER A 29 -5.34 -13.03 -11.48
CA SER A 29 -4.01 -13.57 -11.79
C SER A 29 -3.43 -12.94 -13.07
N ILE A 30 -2.11 -12.93 -13.20
CA ILE A 30 -1.44 -12.43 -14.41
C ILE A 30 -1.93 -13.15 -15.68
N PRO A 31 -2.08 -14.49 -15.73
CA PRO A 31 -2.59 -15.16 -16.92
C PRO A 31 -4.02 -14.77 -17.30
N GLU A 32 -4.88 -14.46 -16.32
CA GLU A 32 -6.23 -13.95 -16.60
C GLU A 32 -6.18 -12.54 -17.19
N LEU A 33 -5.25 -11.70 -16.72
CA LEU A 33 -5.05 -10.36 -17.25
C LEU A 33 -4.47 -10.40 -18.67
N GLU A 34 -3.47 -11.24 -18.95
CA GLU A 34 -2.95 -11.42 -20.31
C GLU A 34 -4.06 -11.83 -21.29
N LYS A 35 -4.95 -12.74 -20.87
CA LYS A 35 -6.12 -13.13 -21.67
C LYS A 35 -7.10 -11.98 -21.85
N ALA A 36 -7.39 -11.22 -20.77
CA ALA A 36 -8.32 -10.11 -20.82
C ALA A 36 -7.85 -8.97 -21.75
N PHE A 37 -6.54 -8.78 -21.89
CA PHE A 37 -5.92 -7.76 -22.72
C PHE A 37 -5.34 -8.31 -24.02
N THR A 38 -5.73 -9.53 -24.42
CA THR A 38 -5.29 -10.10 -25.69
C THR A 38 -5.88 -9.32 -26.86
N GLY A 39 -5.02 -8.77 -27.72
CA GLY A 39 -5.42 -7.95 -28.87
C GLY A 39 -5.61 -6.47 -28.56
N GLU A 40 -5.61 -6.08 -27.28
CA GLU A 40 -5.58 -4.67 -26.88
C GLU A 40 -4.18 -4.07 -27.04
N ASN A 41 -4.12 -2.75 -27.22
CA ASN A 41 -2.86 -2.02 -27.30
C ASN A 41 -2.43 -1.51 -25.90
N TYR A 42 -1.16 -1.09 -25.79
CA TYR A 42 -0.64 -0.60 -24.51
C TYR A 42 -1.32 0.65 -23.95
N SER A 43 -1.95 1.47 -24.80
CA SER A 43 -2.64 2.66 -24.35
C SER A 43 -3.88 2.27 -23.57
N GLU A 44 -4.69 1.38 -24.13
CA GLU A 44 -5.91 0.84 -23.51
C GLU A 44 -5.60 0.16 -22.18
N PHE A 45 -4.58 -0.70 -22.15
CA PHE A 45 -4.12 -1.35 -20.92
C PHE A 45 -3.71 -0.34 -19.83
N LYS A 46 -2.97 0.71 -20.19
CA LYS A 46 -2.58 1.77 -19.24
C LYS A 46 -3.77 2.58 -18.74
N HIS A 47 -4.74 2.87 -19.61
CA HIS A 47 -5.98 3.55 -19.21
C HIS A 47 -6.78 2.70 -18.23
N ALA A 48 -6.99 1.42 -18.54
CA ALA A 48 -7.68 0.49 -17.64
C ALA A 48 -6.99 0.37 -16.27
N LEU A 49 -5.65 0.34 -16.26
CA LEU A 49 -4.89 0.36 -15.01
C LEU A 49 -5.02 1.69 -14.25
N ALA A 50 -5.02 2.83 -14.94
CA ALA A 50 -5.19 4.14 -14.32
C ALA A 50 -6.56 4.27 -13.64
N ASP A 51 -7.61 3.81 -14.31
CA ASP A 51 -8.98 3.80 -13.78
C ASP A 51 -9.07 2.88 -12.56
N LEU A 52 -8.52 1.66 -12.65
CA LEU A 52 -8.46 0.73 -11.52
C LEU A 52 -7.76 1.35 -10.30
N ILE A 53 -6.64 2.03 -10.49
CA ILE A 53 -5.91 2.71 -9.41
C ILE A 53 -6.78 3.83 -8.81
N ALA A 54 -7.41 4.64 -9.66
CA ALA A 54 -8.24 5.75 -9.23
C ALA A 54 -9.42 5.28 -8.35
N ASP A 55 -10.08 4.21 -8.79
CA ASP A 55 -11.23 3.60 -8.10
C ASP A 55 -10.81 2.92 -6.80
N HIS A 56 -9.76 2.10 -6.84
CA HIS A 56 -9.23 1.40 -5.66
C HIS A 56 -8.90 2.39 -4.52
N PHE A 57 -8.27 3.53 -4.85
CA PHE A 57 -7.91 4.54 -3.85
C PHE A 57 -8.98 5.62 -3.61
N ALA A 58 -10.13 5.59 -4.29
CA ALA A 58 -11.16 6.64 -4.15
C ALA A 58 -11.66 6.76 -2.70
N GLY A 59 -11.98 5.62 -2.06
CA GLY A 59 -12.43 5.58 -0.67
C GLY A 59 -11.35 6.06 0.30
N PHE A 60 -10.09 5.65 0.09
CA PHE A 60 -8.95 6.09 0.90
C PHE A 60 -8.73 7.61 0.80
N ARG A 61 -8.75 8.16 -0.42
CA ARG A 61 -8.60 9.61 -0.66
C ARG A 61 -9.69 10.41 0.05
N LYS A 62 -10.96 9.96 -0.03
CA LYS A 62 -12.09 10.58 0.67
C LYS A 62 -11.89 10.57 2.19
N LYS A 63 -11.54 9.41 2.77
CA LYS A 63 -11.27 9.29 4.22
C LYS A 63 -10.11 10.16 4.67
N LYS A 64 -9.00 10.17 3.92
CA LYS A 64 -7.83 11.03 4.19
C LYS A 64 -8.21 12.50 4.17
N ALA A 65 -8.97 12.94 3.16
CA ALA A 65 -9.44 14.33 3.08
C ALA A 65 -10.33 14.71 4.27
N ALA A 66 -11.23 13.83 4.71
CA ALA A 66 -12.04 14.05 5.90
C ALA A 66 -11.20 14.16 7.19
N LEU A 67 -10.20 13.29 7.36
CA LEU A 67 -9.27 13.35 8.50
C LEU A 67 -8.40 14.62 8.48
N ASN A 68 -7.99 15.08 7.30
CA ASN A 68 -7.23 16.33 7.19
C ASN A 68 -8.07 17.56 7.57
N LYS A 69 -9.38 17.54 7.34
CA LYS A 69 -10.30 18.59 7.80
C LYS A 69 -10.50 18.59 9.31
N ASN A 70 -10.41 17.43 9.95
CA ASN A 70 -10.52 17.29 11.40
C ASN A 70 -9.47 16.32 11.95
N LEU A 71 -8.38 16.87 12.48
CA LEU A 71 -7.27 16.10 13.04
C LEU A 71 -7.55 15.54 14.45
N ALA A 72 -8.66 15.88 15.10
CA ALA A 72 -8.98 15.39 16.45
C ALA A 72 -8.98 13.85 16.59
N PRO A 73 -9.61 13.06 15.69
CA PRO A 73 -9.50 11.60 15.71
C PRO A 73 -8.05 11.10 15.54
N VAL A 74 -7.25 11.74 14.68
CA VAL A 74 -5.84 11.39 14.46
C VAL A 74 -5.03 11.61 15.73
N LYS A 75 -5.17 12.79 16.36
CA LYS A 75 -4.52 13.11 17.63
C LYS A 75 -4.90 12.12 18.73
N ARG A 76 -6.19 11.77 18.84
CA ARG A 76 -6.66 10.76 19.81
C ARG A 76 -6.01 9.40 19.59
N ALA A 77 -5.90 8.94 18.33
CA ALA A 77 -5.21 7.69 18.01
C ALA A 77 -3.73 7.74 18.39
N LEU A 78 -3.03 8.85 18.07
CA LEU A 78 -1.62 9.04 18.43
C LEU A 78 -1.40 9.05 19.94
N THR A 79 -2.20 9.80 20.70
CA THR A 79 -2.12 9.82 22.16
C THR A 79 -2.41 8.45 22.77
N GLY A 80 -3.38 7.71 22.22
CA GLY A 80 -3.67 6.34 22.63
C GLY A 80 -2.49 5.39 22.39
N GLY A 81 -1.87 5.47 21.20
CA GLY A 81 -0.68 4.70 20.85
C GLY A 81 0.51 5.03 21.74
N GLN A 82 0.75 6.33 21.98
CA GLN A 82 1.79 6.82 22.87
C GLN A 82 1.64 6.24 24.29
N LYS A 83 0.44 6.29 24.87
CA LYS A 83 0.18 5.75 26.22
C LYS A 83 0.50 4.25 26.30
N LYS A 84 0.08 3.48 25.29
CA LYS A 84 0.37 2.03 25.21
C LYS A 84 1.87 1.75 25.10
N ALA A 85 2.56 2.44 24.20
CA ALA A 85 3.99 2.30 24.00
C ALA A 85 4.78 2.72 25.25
N ALA A 86 4.45 3.85 25.84
CA ALA A 86 5.08 4.36 27.06
C ALA A 86 4.96 3.36 28.22
N LYS A 87 3.78 2.75 28.43
CA LYS A 87 3.60 1.74 29.48
C LYS A 87 4.59 0.57 29.33
N LEU A 88 4.77 0.06 28.12
CA LEU A 88 5.70 -1.05 27.84
C LEU A 88 7.15 -0.61 27.98
N ALA A 89 7.49 0.54 27.40
CA ALA A 89 8.84 1.09 27.42
C ALA A 89 9.29 1.43 28.84
N THR A 90 8.46 2.11 29.63
CA THR A 90 8.76 2.44 31.03
C THR A 90 9.01 1.20 31.86
N ARG A 91 8.18 0.14 31.71
CA ARG A 91 8.40 -1.12 32.44
C ARG A 91 9.78 -1.72 32.13
N LYS A 92 10.14 -1.81 30.86
CA LYS A 92 11.44 -2.36 30.44
C LYS A 92 12.60 -1.45 30.87
N LEU A 93 12.42 -0.14 30.76
CA LEU A 93 13.44 0.84 31.17
C LEU A 93 13.70 0.78 32.68
N THR A 94 12.66 0.62 33.50
CA THR A 94 12.82 0.43 34.95
C THR A 94 13.58 -0.85 35.26
N GLU A 95 13.26 -1.97 34.59
CA GLU A 95 13.99 -3.23 34.74
C GLU A 95 15.47 -3.06 34.41
N VAL A 96 15.80 -2.43 33.29
CA VAL A 96 17.18 -2.16 32.88
C VAL A 96 17.87 -1.25 33.88
N LYS A 97 17.25 -0.10 34.25
CA LYS A 97 17.81 0.87 35.19
C LYS A 97 18.15 0.25 36.55
N LYS A 98 17.30 -0.66 37.06
CA LYS A 98 17.58 -1.42 38.29
C LYS A 98 18.80 -2.32 38.13
N ARG A 99 18.94 -3.03 37.00
CA ARG A 99 20.07 -3.94 36.74
C ARG A 99 21.40 -3.22 36.60
N ILE A 100 21.41 -1.98 36.11
CA ILE A 100 22.63 -1.18 35.92
C ILE A 100 22.87 -0.16 37.06
N GLY A 101 22.11 -0.24 38.15
CA GLY A 101 22.32 0.58 39.35
C GLY A 101 21.94 2.06 39.20
N LEU A 102 21.13 2.42 38.20
CA LEU A 102 20.67 3.80 37.99
C LEU A 102 19.40 4.16 38.78
N VAL A 103 18.72 3.17 39.35
CA VAL A 103 17.56 3.36 40.24
C VAL A 103 17.68 2.33 41.36
N PHE A 104 17.66 2.80 42.60
CA PHE A 104 17.64 1.99 43.82
C PHE A 104 16.23 1.47 44.11
#